data_AF-A0A353R1S0-F1
#
_entry.id   AF-A0A353R1S0-F1
#
_cell.length_a   1.000
_cell.length_b   1.000
_cell.length_c   1.000
_cell.angle_alpha   90.00
_cell.angle_beta   90.00
_cell.angle_gamma   90.00
#
_symmetry.space_group_name_H-M   'P 1'
#
loop_
_entity.id
_entity.type
_entity.pdbx_description
1 polymer ?
#
loop_
_entity_poly.entity_id
_entity_poly.type
_entity_poly.pdbx_seq_one_letter_code
_entity_poly.pdbx_strand_id
1 'polypeptide(L)'
;MENIIHTAFGEIAVLLVLAAGVGLLGTTLRQPLVVSFIAVGLLAGPSGLDVVRSNDQIGLLAELGIAVLLFLVGIKLDVKLIRSLGPVALLTGLGQVAFTSFFGYLIGLGLGLTPVTSLYVAVALTFSSTIIVVKLLSDKREIDALHGQIALGFLIVQDLVVVLAMIVLSAIGIGTAEGHGGGDMLSVLASGLGLVALVMLFVRHVATPLTERLARTPELLVIFAVAQAALFAAIGDFVGLGKEVGGLLAGISLASTPYRETIAARLAPLRDFLLLFFFIALGA
;
A
#
# COMPACT_ATOMS: atom_id res chain seq x y z
N MET A 1 -7.89 8.51 -34.40
CA MET A 1 -7.28 8.57 -33.06
C MET A 1 -8.28 9.14 -32.05
N GLU A 2 -8.99 10.22 -32.38
CA GLU A 2 -10.04 10.81 -31.50
C GLU A 2 -11.12 9.82 -31.03
N ASN A 3 -11.69 8.98 -31.92
CA ASN A 3 -12.76 8.05 -31.50
C ASN A 3 -12.32 6.90 -30.57
N ILE A 4 -11.02 6.57 -30.50
CA ILE A 4 -10.52 5.51 -29.60
C ILE A 4 -10.39 6.06 -28.18
N ILE A 5 -9.98 7.31 -28.03
CA ILE A 5 -9.64 7.93 -26.74
C ILE A 5 -10.90 8.33 -25.93
N HIS A 6 -12.08 8.41 -26.56
CA HIS A 6 -13.32 8.74 -25.85
C HIS A 6 -13.97 7.59 -25.07
N THR A 7 -13.39 6.38 -25.12
CA THR A 7 -13.89 5.25 -24.34
C THR A 7 -12.86 4.86 -23.29
N ALA A 8 -13.31 4.54 -22.07
CA ALA A 8 -12.42 4.08 -20.99
C ALA A 8 -11.54 2.89 -21.41
N PHE A 9 -12.06 2.00 -22.26
CA PHE A 9 -11.29 0.89 -22.82
C PHE A 9 -10.16 1.37 -23.73
N GLY A 10 -10.41 2.34 -24.61
CA GLY A 10 -9.39 2.89 -25.49
C GLY A 10 -8.35 3.72 -24.75
N GLU A 11 -8.73 4.44 -23.70
CA GLU A 11 -7.78 5.11 -22.78
C GLU A 11 -6.81 4.09 -22.17
N ILE A 12 -7.35 3.01 -21.58
CA ILE A 12 -6.53 1.93 -21.01
C ILE A 12 -5.63 1.29 -22.08
N ALA A 13 -6.13 1.05 -23.29
CA ALA A 13 -5.33 0.49 -24.37
C ALA A 13 -4.15 1.40 -24.74
N VAL A 14 -4.36 2.71 -24.84
CA VAL A 14 -3.29 3.68 -25.10
C VAL A 14 -2.29 3.72 -23.95
N LEU A 15 -2.76 3.72 -22.71
CA LEU A 15 -1.90 3.66 -21.52
C LEU A 15 -1.01 2.43 -21.51
N LEU A 16 -1.54 1.26 -21.86
CA LEU A 16 -0.77 0.01 -21.94
C LEU A 16 0.32 0.07 -23.02
N VAL A 17 0.01 0.64 -24.18
CA VAL A 17 0.98 0.83 -25.27
C VAL A 17 2.08 1.81 -24.84
N LEU A 18 1.71 2.94 -24.22
CA LEU A 18 2.68 3.91 -23.70
C LEU A 18 3.54 3.29 -22.59
N ALA A 19 2.94 2.55 -21.66
CA ALA A 19 3.65 1.84 -20.61
C ALA A 19 4.67 0.85 -21.14
N ALA A 20 4.33 0.08 -22.17
CA ALA A 20 5.26 -0.83 -22.82
C ALA A 20 6.40 -0.08 -23.51
N GLY A 21 6.12 0.99 -24.24
CA GLY A 21 7.12 1.79 -24.95
C GLY A 21 8.08 2.51 -24.00
N VAL A 22 7.55 3.28 -23.05
CA VAL A 22 8.35 4.02 -22.05
C VAL A 22 9.04 3.08 -21.07
N GLY A 23 8.42 1.95 -20.74
CA GLY A 23 9.04 0.88 -19.96
C GLY A 23 10.24 0.25 -20.66
N LEU A 24 10.14 -0.02 -21.96
CA LEU A 24 11.26 -0.52 -22.77
C LEU A 24 12.42 0.49 -22.82
N LEU A 25 12.11 1.77 -23.02
CA LEU A 25 13.12 2.83 -22.99
C LEU A 25 13.78 2.95 -21.61
N GLY A 26 12.99 2.97 -20.54
CA GLY A 26 13.49 3.09 -19.17
C GLY A 26 14.38 1.91 -18.77
N THR A 27 13.98 0.68 -19.08
CA THR A 27 14.78 -0.51 -18.80
C THR A 27 16.08 -0.53 -19.61
N THR A 28 16.07 -0.05 -20.86
CA THR A 28 17.28 0.15 -21.68
C THR A 28 18.24 1.15 -21.03
N LEU A 29 17.70 2.19 -20.39
CA LEU A 29 18.45 3.19 -19.62
C LEU A 29 18.79 2.72 -18.18
N ARG A 30 18.52 1.46 -17.84
CA ARG A 30 18.71 0.86 -16.49
C ARG A 30 17.91 1.56 -15.38
N GLN A 31 16.78 2.17 -15.74
CA GLN A 31 15.85 2.77 -14.79
C GLN A 31 14.83 1.74 -14.29
N PRO A 32 14.38 1.82 -13.01
CA PRO A 32 13.28 1.01 -12.51
C PRO A 32 11.98 1.28 -13.28
N LEU A 33 11.18 0.25 -13.53
CA LEU A 33 9.90 0.37 -14.26
C LEU A 33 8.92 1.34 -13.58
N VAL A 34 8.98 1.46 -12.25
CA VAL A 34 8.19 2.44 -11.49
C VAL A 34 8.37 3.86 -12.05
N VAL A 35 9.61 4.24 -12.37
CA VAL A 35 9.93 5.57 -12.91
C VAL A 35 9.32 5.74 -14.30
N SER A 36 9.39 4.70 -15.15
CA SER A 36 8.76 4.71 -16.47
C SER A 36 7.25 4.88 -16.41
N PHE A 37 6.58 4.22 -15.46
CA PHE A 37 5.13 4.29 -15.34
C PHE A 37 4.64 5.63 -14.79
N ILE A 38 5.38 6.24 -13.85
CA ILE A 38 5.13 7.62 -13.41
C ILE A 38 5.32 8.59 -14.59
N ALA A 39 6.37 8.40 -15.40
CA ALA A 39 6.58 9.22 -16.60
C ALA A 39 5.44 9.05 -17.62
N VAL A 40 4.88 7.85 -17.75
CA VAL A 40 3.68 7.63 -18.58
C VAL A 40 2.48 8.39 -18.03
N GLY A 41 2.27 8.38 -16.71
CA GLY A 41 1.27 9.23 -16.06
C GLY A 41 1.45 10.70 -16.42
N LEU A 42 2.66 11.23 -16.27
CA LEU A 42 2.97 12.63 -16.59
C LEU A 42 2.75 12.96 -18.07
N LEU A 43 3.10 12.04 -18.98
CA LEU A 43 2.91 12.21 -20.42
C LEU A 43 1.45 12.05 -20.85
N ALA A 44 0.69 11.14 -20.24
CA ALA A 44 -0.68 10.82 -20.62
C ALA A 44 -1.73 11.66 -19.87
N GLY A 45 -1.36 12.26 -18.74
CA GLY A 45 -2.19 13.13 -17.92
C GLY A 45 -2.45 14.51 -18.55
N PRO A 46 -3.19 15.38 -17.85
CA PRO A 46 -3.66 16.67 -18.37
C PRO A 46 -2.54 17.63 -18.78
N SER A 47 -1.37 17.50 -18.13
CA SER A 47 -0.19 18.32 -18.43
C SER A 47 0.55 17.90 -19.71
N GLY A 48 0.26 16.71 -20.24
CA GLY A 48 0.91 16.14 -21.41
C GLY A 48 -0.04 16.02 -22.60
N LEU A 49 -0.45 14.79 -22.90
CA LEU A 49 -1.31 14.44 -24.03
C LEU A 49 -2.82 14.53 -23.71
N ASP A 50 -3.19 14.73 -22.43
CA ASP A 50 -4.58 14.82 -21.93
C ASP A 50 -5.46 13.63 -22.38
N VAL A 51 -4.85 12.44 -22.40
CA VAL A 51 -5.50 11.18 -22.81
C VAL A 51 -6.23 10.53 -21.63
N VAL A 52 -5.72 10.72 -20.41
CA VAL A 52 -6.31 10.17 -19.19
C VAL A 52 -7.43 11.07 -18.69
N ARG A 53 -8.67 10.61 -18.85
CA ARG A 53 -9.87 11.31 -18.36
C ARG A 53 -10.74 10.42 -17.46
N SER A 54 -10.59 9.10 -17.60
CA SER A 54 -11.26 8.06 -16.82
C SER A 54 -10.57 7.82 -15.45
N ASN A 55 -10.48 8.87 -14.63
CA ASN A 55 -9.77 8.84 -13.33
C ASN A 55 -10.34 7.79 -12.36
N ASP A 56 -11.66 7.63 -12.32
CA ASP A 56 -12.31 6.70 -11.38
C ASP A 56 -11.96 5.23 -11.69
N GLN A 57 -11.96 4.84 -12.96
CA GLN A 57 -11.65 3.47 -13.38
C GLN A 57 -10.18 3.14 -13.13
N ILE A 58 -9.28 4.05 -13.46
CA ILE A 58 -7.84 3.87 -13.22
C ILE A 58 -7.57 3.83 -11.71
N GLY A 59 -8.26 4.67 -10.93
CA GLY A 59 -8.21 4.67 -9.47
C GLY A 59 -8.61 3.32 -8.88
N LEU A 60 -9.74 2.74 -9.30
CA LEU A 60 -10.16 1.42 -8.83
C LEU A 60 -9.15 0.30 -9.14
N LEU A 61 -8.55 0.33 -10.34
CA LEU A 61 -7.51 -0.64 -10.71
C LEU A 61 -6.23 -0.45 -9.87
N ALA A 62 -5.86 0.80 -9.61
CA ALA A 62 -4.73 1.15 -8.75
C ALA A 62 -4.95 0.64 -7.31
N GLU A 63 -6.12 0.89 -6.74
CA GLU A 63 -6.47 0.43 -5.39
C GLU A 63 -6.44 -1.09 -5.26
N LEU A 64 -6.98 -1.80 -6.26
CA LEU A 64 -6.88 -3.25 -6.31
C LEU A 64 -5.41 -3.72 -6.40
N GLY A 65 -4.59 -3.02 -7.19
CA GLY A 65 -3.15 -3.29 -7.29
C GLY A 65 -2.41 -3.13 -5.96
N ILE A 66 -2.73 -2.08 -5.20
CA ILE A 66 -2.19 -1.86 -3.85
C ILE A 66 -2.62 -2.98 -2.90
N ALA A 67 -3.91 -3.34 -2.91
CA ALA A 67 -4.43 -4.41 -2.07
C ALA A 67 -3.72 -5.74 -2.34
N VAL A 68 -3.56 -6.12 -3.61
CA VAL A 68 -2.84 -7.34 -4.01
C VAL A 68 -1.35 -7.26 -3.69
N LEU A 69 -0.70 -6.10 -3.87
CA LEU A 69 0.70 -5.88 -3.49
C LEU A 69 0.93 -6.16 -2.01
N LEU A 70 0.15 -5.51 -1.15
CA LEU A 70 0.33 -5.59 0.29
C LEU A 70 -0.12 -6.93 0.84
N PHE A 71 -1.11 -7.57 0.22
CA PHE A 71 -1.42 -8.97 0.44
C PHE A 71 -0.23 -9.88 0.14
N LEU A 72 0.44 -9.70 -1.01
CA LEU A 72 1.63 -10.48 -1.37
C LEU A 72 2.83 -10.21 -0.47
N VAL A 73 2.92 -9.03 0.13
CA VAL A 73 3.87 -8.76 1.21
C VAL A 73 3.48 -9.56 2.44
N GLY A 74 2.23 -9.44 2.89
CA GLY A 74 1.74 -10.09 4.10
C GLY A 74 1.86 -11.62 4.04
N ILE A 75 1.62 -12.23 2.87
CA ILE A 75 1.68 -13.69 2.70
C ILE A 75 3.10 -14.25 2.87
N LYS A 76 4.12 -13.40 2.66
CA LYS A 76 5.54 -13.73 2.87
C LYS A 76 5.99 -13.53 4.31
N LEU A 77 5.24 -12.76 5.11
CA LEU A 77 5.54 -12.54 6.51
C LEU A 77 5.05 -13.73 7.34
N ASP A 78 5.96 -14.64 7.68
CA ASP A 78 5.69 -15.68 8.68
C ASP A 78 5.50 -15.03 10.07
N VAL A 79 4.50 -15.47 10.82
CA VAL A 79 4.25 -15.03 12.21
C VAL A 79 5.50 -15.21 13.09
N LYS A 80 6.32 -16.24 12.85
CA LYS A 80 7.60 -16.43 13.55
C LYS A 80 8.59 -15.32 13.24
N LEU A 81 8.61 -14.88 11.99
CA LEU A 81 9.46 -13.79 11.52
C LEU A 81 9.01 -12.43 12.08
N ILE A 82 7.70 -12.20 12.14
CA ILE A 82 7.13 -11.02 12.82
C ILE A 82 7.54 -11.02 14.30
N ARG A 83 7.56 -12.18 14.96
CA ARG A 83 7.96 -12.25 16.38
C ARG A 83 9.45 -11.98 16.61
N SER A 84 10.32 -12.39 15.70
CA SER A 84 11.76 -12.18 15.83
C SER A 84 12.20 -10.77 15.38
N LEU A 85 11.61 -10.24 14.30
CA LEU A 85 11.96 -8.94 13.74
C LEU A 85 11.06 -7.80 14.24
N GLY A 86 9.90 -8.10 14.80
CA GLY A 86 8.91 -7.11 15.26
C GLY A 86 9.48 -6.09 16.26
N PRO A 87 10.22 -6.49 17.30
CA PRO A 87 10.83 -5.53 18.23
C PRO A 87 11.85 -4.62 17.55
N VAL A 88 12.64 -5.15 16.61
CA VAL A 88 13.63 -4.38 15.84
C VAL A 88 12.90 -3.38 14.95
N ALA A 89 11.92 -3.84 14.17
CA ALA A 89 11.09 -3.01 13.29
C ALA A 89 10.35 -1.90 14.06
N LEU A 90 9.81 -2.21 15.23
CA LEU A 90 9.15 -1.24 16.10
C LEU A 90 10.12 -0.19 16.62
N LEU A 91 11.28 -0.61 17.13
CA LEU A 91 12.29 0.31 17.65
C LEU A 91 12.86 1.21 16.54
N THR A 92 13.18 0.62 15.39
CA THR A 92 13.70 1.38 14.24
C THR A 92 12.64 2.31 13.64
N GLY A 93 11.39 1.87 13.54
CA GLY A 93 10.29 2.66 13.02
C GLY A 93 9.95 3.84 13.92
N LEU A 94 9.72 3.60 15.22
CA LEU A 94 9.47 4.67 16.19
C LEU A 94 10.67 5.61 16.31
N GLY A 95 11.89 5.07 16.31
CA GLY A 95 13.11 5.85 16.35
C GLY A 95 13.26 6.76 15.14
N GLN A 96 13.01 6.23 13.93
CA GLN A 96 13.04 7.01 12.69
C GLN A 96 11.96 8.09 12.70
N VAL A 97 10.72 7.75 13.07
CA VAL A 97 9.61 8.71 13.10
C VAL A 97 9.90 9.85 14.07
N ALA A 98 10.33 9.51 15.28
CA ALA A 98 10.68 10.51 16.29
C ALA A 98 11.83 11.40 15.82
N PHE A 99 12.86 10.81 15.20
CA PHE A 99 14.00 11.55 14.68
C PHE A 99 13.58 12.53 13.57
N THR A 100 12.88 12.06 12.54
CA THR A 100 12.49 12.92 11.41
C THR A 100 11.46 13.96 11.80
N SER A 101 10.50 13.62 12.66
CA SER A 101 9.55 14.59 13.20
C SER A 101 10.24 15.65 14.07
N PHE A 102 11.22 15.27 14.90
CA PHE A 102 11.95 16.24 15.71
C PHE A 102 12.70 17.26 14.86
N PHE A 103 13.51 16.80 13.89
CA PHE A 103 14.26 17.71 13.03
C PHE A 103 13.33 18.49 12.07
N GLY A 104 12.29 17.85 11.53
CA GLY A 104 11.28 18.52 10.71
C GLY A 104 10.57 19.64 11.46
N TYR A 105 10.27 19.44 12.74
CA TYR A 105 9.65 20.46 13.60
C TYR A 105 10.58 21.67 13.80
N LEU A 106 11.85 21.42 14.12
CA LEU A 106 12.83 22.50 14.28
C LEU A 106 13.06 23.29 12.99
N ILE A 107 13.12 22.61 11.85
CA ILE A 107 13.21 23.25 10.53
C ILE A 107 11.97 24.11 10.29
N GLY A 108 10.77 23.58 10.58
CA GLY A 108 9.52 24.32 10.44
C GLY A 108 9.50 25.61 11.27
N LEU A 109 9.95 25.55 12.52
CA LEU A 109 10.09 26.75 13.36
C LEU A 109 11.12 27.73 12.80
N GLY A 110 12.26 27.23 12.29
CA GLY A 110 13.29 28.04 11.66
C GLY A 110 12.83 28.76 10.38
N LEU A 111 11.83 28.19 9.69
CA LEU A 111 11.16 28.82 8.54
C LEU A 111 10.06 29.82 8.96
N GLY A 112 9.85 30.05 10.26
CA GLY A 112 8.84 30.97 10.79
C GLY A 112 7.42 30.43 10.79
N LEU A 113 7.23 29.10 10.64
CA LEU A 113 5.91 28.48 10.78
C LEU A 113 5.46 28.50 12.25
N THR A 114 4.14 28.53 12.47
CA THR A 114 3.60 28.39 13.83
C THR A 114 3.92 27.01 14.39
N PRO A 115 4.08 26.84 15.72
CA PRO A 115 4.37 25.54 16.32
C PRO A 115 3.43 24.42 15.85
N VAL A 116 2.15 24.74 15.70
CA VAL A 116 1.12 23.79 15.26
C VAL A 116 1.35 23.38 13.79
N THR A 117 1.60 24.34 12.91
CA THR A 117 1.92 24.08 11.50
C THR A 117 3.25 23.33 11.36
N SER A 118 4.27 23.68 12.14
CA SER A 118 5.56 22.98 12.15
C SER A 118 5.40 21.52 12.55
N LEU A 119 4.53 21.21 13.51
CA LEU A 119 4.26 19.83 13.93
C LEU A 119 3.54 19.04 12.82
N TYR A 120 2.55 19.66 12.17
CA TYR A 120 1.85 19.05 11.03
C TYR A 120 2.82 18.72 9.88
N VAL A 121 3.66 19.69 9.50
CA VAL A 121 4.68 19.51 8.46
C VAL A 121 5.70 18.44 8.88
N ALA A 122 6.13 18.43 10.14
CA ALA A 122 7.06 17.44 10.65
C ALA A 122 6.52 16.00 10.54
N VAL A 123 5.26 15.78 10.92
CA VAL A 123 4.59 14.49 10.76
C VAL A 123 4.46 14.13 9.28
N ALA A 124 4.06 15.09 8.43
CA ALA A 124 3.95 14.87 7.00
C ALA A 124 5.29 14.48 6.33
N LEU A 125 6.39 15.11 6.74
CA LEU A 125 7.75 14.77 6.26
C LEU A 125 8.21 13.38 6.68
N THR A 126 7.52 12.77 7.63
CA THR A 126 7.86 11.45 8.13
C THR A 126 7.30 10.35 7.23
N PHE A 127 6.35 10.65 6.34
CA PHE A 127 5.81 9.68 5.37
C PHE A 127 6.89 9.11 4.46
N SER A 128 6.77 7.82 4.20
CA SER A 128 7.60 7.04 3.27
C SER A 128 6.66 6.38 2.29
N SER A 129 7.09 6.23 1.04
CA SER A 129 6.29 5.55 0.03
C SER A 129 6.46 4.03 0.16
N THR A 130 5.70 3.41 1.07
CA THR A 130 5.72 1.95 1.32
C THR A 130 5.62 1.16 0.01
N ILE A 131 4.68 1.53 -0.86
CA ILE A 131 4.46 0.87 -2.17
C ILE A 131 5.73 0.87 -3.04
N ILE A 132 6.44 2.00 -3.13
CA ILE A 132 7.65 2.13 -3.96
C ILE A 132 8.77 1.28 -3.37
N VAL A 133 9.00 1.36 -2.06
CA VAL A 133 10.06 0.57 -1.39
C VAL A 133 9.79 -0.92 -1.54
N VAL A 134 8.56 -1.36 -1.28
CA VAL A 134 8.15 -2.76 -1.45
C VAL A 134 8.35 -3.21 -2.90
N LYS A 135 7.93 -2.39 -3.88
CA LYS A 135 8.07 -2.74 -5.29
C LYS A 135 9.54 -2.86 -5.69
N LEU A 136 10.39 -1.93 -5.28
CA LEU A 136 11.83 -1.98 -5.55
C LEU A 136 12.49 -3.21 -4.89
N LEU A 137 12.13 -3.54 -3.65
CA LEU A 137 12.60 -4.77 -3.00
C LEU A 137 12.09 -6.01 -3.73
N SER A 138 10.84 -6.00 -4.21
CA SER A 138 10.27 -7.12 -4.97
C SER A 138 11.02 -7.33 -6.28
N ASP A 139 11.28 -6.26 -7.02
CA ASP A 139 11.93 -6.30 -8.33
C ASP A 139 13.39 -6.76 -8.20
N LYS A 140 14.05 -6.39 -7.10
CA LYS A 140 15.40 -6.90 -6.74
C LYS A 140 15.40 -8.30 -6.13
N ARG A 141 14.23 -8.89 -5.83
CA ARG A 141 14.09 -10.16 -5.09
C ARG A 141 14.71 -10.11 -3.68
N GLU A 142 14.73 -8.94 -3.06
CA GLU A 142 15.30 -8.67 -1.74
C GLU A 142 14.26 -8.62 -0.61
N ILE A 143 12.97 -8.82 -0.92
CA ILE A 143 11.89 -8.85 0.09
C ILE A 143 12.19 -9.83 1.22
N ASP A 144 12.78 -10.98 0.88
CA ASP A 144 13.04 -12.07 1.82
C ASP A 144 14.38 -11.92 2.56
N ALA A 145 15.18 -10.91 2.20
CA ALA A 145 16.43 -10.59 2.90
C ALA A 145 16.15 -9.91 4.24
N LEU A 146 17.09 -10.00 5.19
CA LEU A 146 16.95 -9.42 6.53
C LEU A 146 16.62 -7.92 6.47
N HIS A 147 17.31 -7.15 5.63
CA HIS A 147 17.06 -5.73 5.46
C HIS A 147 15.69 -5.46 4.82
N GLY A 148 15.24 -6.31 3.90
CA GLY A 148 13.91 -6.19 3.27
C GLY A 148 12.79 -6.43 4.28
N GLN A 149 12.92 -7.46 5.13
CA GLN A 149 11.95 -7.78 6.15
C GLN A 149 11.89 -6.72 7.26
N ILE A 150 13.06 -6.19 7.68
CA ILE A 150 13.12 -5.04 8.61
C ILE A 150 12.51 -3.80 7.96
N ALA A 151 12.81 -3.53 6.69
CA ALA A 151 12.25 -2.40 5.95
C ALA A 151 10.73 -2.44 5.92
N LEU A 152 10.15 -3.59 5.55
CA LEU A 152 8.71 -3.81 5.57
C LEU A 152 8.12 -3.61 6.97
N GLY A 153 8.76 -4.19 7.99
CA GLY A 153 8.29 -4.07 9.37
C GLY A 153 8.23 -2.62 9.86
N PHE A 154 9.29 -1.83 9.64
CA PHE A 154 9.27 -0.44 10.11
C PHE A 154 8.33 0.44 9.27
N LEU A 155 8.17 0.19 7.96
CA LEU A 155 7.18 0.91 7.12
C LEU A 155 5.76 0.73 7.65
N ILE A 156 5.40 -0.49 8.08
CA ILE A 156 4.08 -0.76 8.69
C ILE A 156 3.91 0.01 10.01
N VAL A 157 4.94 -0.01 10.86
CA VAL A 157 4.94 0.75 12.13
C VAL A 157 4.80 2.24 11.84
N GLN A 158 5.51 2.74 10.83
CA GLN A 158 5.50 4.13 10.42
C GLN A 158 4.10 4.54 9.94
N ASP A 159 3.47 3.77 9.04
CA ASP A 159 2.12 4.05 8.54
C ASP A 159 1.11 4.12 9.70
N LEU A 160 1.18 3.18 10.66
CA LEU A 160 0.33 3.20 11.85
C LEU A 160 0.56 4.45 12.72
N VAL A 161 1.82 4.77 13.01
CA VAL A 161 2.15 5.92 13.87
C VAL A 161 1.68 7.22 13.23
N VAL A 162 1.81 7.36 11.92
CA VAL A 162 1.39 8.56 11.21
C VAL A 162 -0.14 8.67 11.17
N VAL A 163 -0.88 7.58 10.93
CA VAL A 163 -2.35 7.57 11.05
C VAL A 163 -2.79 8.04 12.43
N LEU A 164 -2.18 7.49 13.49
CA LEU A 164 -2.48 7.91 14.87
C LEU A 164 -2.12 9.39 15.12
N ALA A 165 -0.97 9.85 14.62
CA ALA A 165 -0.55 11.24 14.74
C ALA A 165 -1.52 12.18 14.01
N MET A 166 -2.01 11.80 12.83
CA MET A 166 -2.97 12.58 12.05
C MET A 166 -4.34 12.65 12.73
N ILE A 167 -4.81 11.56 13.34
CA ILE A 167 -6.04 11.56 14.16
C ILE A 167 -5.90 12.54 15.33
N VAL A 168 -4.76 12.50 16.04
CA VAL A 168 -4.49 13.42 17.15
C VAL A 168 -4.43 14.88 16.68
N LEU A 169 -3.76 15.15 15.56
CA LEU A 169 -3.68 16.50 14.98
C LEU A 169 -5.05 17.03 14.54
N SER A 170 -5.87 16.18 13.92
CA SER A 170 -7.24 16.49 13.53
C SER A 170 -8.12 16.81 14.74
N ALA A 171 -8.00 16.01 15.82
CA ALA A 171 -8.74 16.23 17.07
C ALA A 171 -8.38 17.55 17.78
N ILE A 172 -7.18 18.09 17.55
CA ILE A 172 -6.74 19.40 18.08
C ILE A 172 -7.16 20.57 17.16
N GLY A 173 -7.93 20.29 16.09
CA GLY A 173 -8.55 21.30 15.22
C GLY A 173 -7.70 21.68 14.00
N ILE A 174 -6.74 20.83 13.60
CA ILE A 174 -5.87 21.08 12.45
C ILE A 174 -6.39 20.26 11.27
N GLY A 175 -6.93 20.92 10.25
CA GLY A 175 -7.40 20.25 9.01
C GLY A 175 -8.89 19.86 8.99
N THR A 176 -9.69 20.32 9.95
CA THR A 176 -11.13 20.00 9.96
C THR A 176 -11.91 20.86 8.97
N ALA A 177 -12.28 20.27 7.83
CA ALA A 177 -13.54 20.62 7.16
C ALA A 177 -14.75 19.95 7.84
N GLU A 178 -14.57 18.83 8.54
CA GLU A 178 -15.67 18.16 9.27
C GLU A 178 -15.16 17.54 10.58
N GLY A 179 -15.75 17.98 11.70
CA GLY A 179 -15.30 17.63 13.04
C GLY A 179 -15.54 16.16 13.42
N HIS A 180 -14.47 15.43 13.69
CA HIS A 180 -14.48 14.16 14.41
C HIS A 180 -13.53 14.29 15.61
N GLY A 181 -14.01 14.93 16.67
CA GLY A 181 -13.25 15.12 17.90
C GLY A 181 -13.17 13.85 18.75
N GLY A 182 -11.99 13.57 19.33
CA GLY A 182 -11.74 12.79 20.55
C GLY A 182 -12.19 11.32 20.64
N GLY A 183 -13.41 10.98 20.21
CA GLY A 183 -13.96 9.63 20.14
C GLY A 183 -13.35 8.76 19.04
N ASP A 184 -12.62 9.37 18.12
CA ASP A 184 -12.06 8.73 16.93
C ASP A 184 -10.82 7.87 17.21
N MET A 185 -10.00 8.24 18.21
CA MET A 185 -8.81 7.46 18.56
C MET A 185 -9.17 6.11 19.21
N LEU A 186 -10.14 6.12 20.13
CA LEU A 186 -10.60 4.92 20.83
C LEU A 186 -11.37 3.98 19.89
N SER A 187 -12.18 4.51 18.97
CA SER A 187 -12.86 3.71 17.95
C SER A 187 -11.88 3.08 16.97
N VAL A 188 -10.88 3.82 16.49
CA VAL A 188 -9.85 3.30 15.57
C VAL A 188 -9.00 2.23 16.25
N LEU A 189 -8.56 2.46 17.49
CA LEU A 189 -7.81 1.44 18.25
C LEU A 189 -8.66 0.19 18.53
N ALA A 190 -9.90 0.35 18.97
CA ALA A 190 -10.80 -0.78 19.23
C ALA A 190 -11.08 -1.58 17.96
N SER A 191 -11.27 -0.89 16.83
CA SER A 191 -11.57 -1.53 15.56
C SER A 191 -10.33 -2.18 14.93
N GLY A 192 -9.14 -1.61 15.14
CA GLY A 192 -7.87 -2.25 14.80
C GLY A 192 -7.62 -3.52 15.60
N LEU A 193 -7.85 -3.50 16.91
CA LEU A 193 -7.82 -4.71 17.74
C LEU A 193 -8.87 -5.73 17.29
N GLY A 194 -10.07 -5.27 16.94
CA GLY A 194 -11.15 -6.10 16.39
C GLY A 194 -10.76 -6.78 15.08
N LEU A 195 -10.14 -6.04 14.14
CA LEU A 195 -9.66 -6.58 12.87
C LEU A 195 -8.55 -7.61 13.09
N VAL A 196 -7.60 -7.33 13.98
CA VAL A 196 -6.54 -8.27 14.34
C VAL A 196 -7.13 -9.54 14.99
N ALA A 197 -8.11 -9.41 15.87
CA ALA A 197 -8.79 -10.55 16.48
C ALA A 197 -9.55 -11.39 15.43
N LEU A 198 -10.22 -10.74 14.48
CA LEU A 198 -10.89 -11.38 13.36
C LEU A 198 -9.91 -12.17 12.49
N VAL A 199 -8.74 -11.59 12.17
CA VAL A 199 -7.66 -12.28 11.46
C VAL A 199 -7.20 -13.51 12.24
N MET A 200 -6.93 -13.37 13.54
CA MET A 200 -6.48 -14.51 14.36
C MET A 200 -7.52 -15.64 14.40
N LEU A 201 -8.81 -15.29 14.52
CA LEU A 201 -9.90 -16.27 14.51
C LEU A 201 -9.98 -16.99 13.16
N PHE A 202 -9.88 -16.23 12.06
CA PHE A 202 -9.89 -16.75 10.69
C PHE A 202 -8.71 -17.70 10.44
N VAL A 203 -7.48 -17.30 10.81
CA VAL A 203 -6.28 -18.13 10.71
C VAL A 203 -6.46 -19.45 11.44
N ARG A 204 -7.00 -19.41 12.67
CA ARG A 204 -7.12 -20.57 13.53
C ARG A 204 -8.18 -21.57 13.06
N HIS A 205 -9.29 -21.11 12.50
CA HIS A 205 -10.45 -21.98 12.23
C HIS A 205 -10.79 -22.16 10.75
N VAL A 206 -10.46 -21.20 9.87
CA VAL A 206 -11.01 -21.13 8.51
C VAL A 206 -9.92 -21.17 7.43
N ALA A 207 -8.77 -20.52 7.64
CA ALA A 207 -7.76 -20.32 6.59
C ALA A 207 -7.31 -21.63 5.92
N THR A 208 -6.83 -22.60 6.70
CA THR A 208 -6.34 -23.89 6.18
C THR A 208 -7.43 -24.72 5.50
N PRO A 209 -8.58 -25.05 6.13
CA PRO A 209 -9.59 -25.90 5.48
C PRO A 209 -10.22 -25.24 4.24
N LEU A 210 -10.35 -23.92 4.25
CA LEU A 210 -10.87 -23.17 3.10
C LEU A 210 -9.89 -23.19 1.93
N THR A 211 -8.61 -22.89 2.19
CA THR A 211 -7.57 -22.91 1.13
C THR A 211 -7.33 -24.31 0.57
N GLU A 212 -7.37 -25.37 1.40
CA GLU A 212 -7.30 -26.76 0.93
C GLU A 212 -8.42 -27.12 -0.05
N ARG A 213 -9.65 -26.66 0.23
CA ARG A 213 -10.80 -26.94 -0.63
C ARG A 213 -10.73 -26.16 -1.94
N LEU A 214 -10.34 -24.89 -1.88
CA LEU A 214 -10.23 -24.01 -3.04
C LEU A 214 -9.03 -24.36 -3.93
N ALA A 215 -7.93 -24.85 -3.36
CA ALA A 215 -6.73 -25.23 -4.11
C ALA A 215 -6.94 -26.41 -5.07
N ARG A 216 -8.05 -27.16 -4.94
CA ARG A 216 -8.45 -28.18 -5.92
C ARG A 216 -8.74 -27.59 -7.30
N THR A 217 -9.14 -26.32 -7.35
CA THR A 217 -9.41 -25.58 -8.59
C THR A 217 -8.55 -24.31 -8.59
N PRO A 218 -7.44 -24.27 -9.35
CA PRO A 218 -6.48 -23.15 -9.30
C PRO A 218 -7.11 -21.77 -9.54
N GLU A 219 -8.12 -21.68 -10.40
CA GLU A 219 -8.83 -20.44 -10.70
C GLU A 219 -9.59 -19.90 -9.47
N LEU A 220 -10.26 -20.78 -8.72
CA LEU A 220 -10.97 -20.41 -7.49
C LEU A 220 -10.00 -19.92 -6.41
N LEU A 221 -8.81 -20.51 -6.34
CA LEU A 221 -7.77 -20.08 -5.38
C LEU A 221 -7.31 -18.64 -5.67
N VAL A 222 -7.15 -18.27 -6.95
CA VAL A 222 -6.78 -16.90 -7.34
C VAL A 222 -7.91 -15.92 -7.04
N ILE A 223 -9.14 -16.24 -7.43
CA ILE A 223 -10.32 -15.39 -7.16
C ILE A 223 -10.47 -15.17 -5.65
N PHE A 224 -10.33 -16.21 -4.86
CA PHE A 224 -10.38 -16.12 -3.40
C PHE A 224 -9.28 -15.22 -2.83
N ALA A 225 -8.03 -15.39 -3.27
CA ALA A 225 -6.93 -14.58 -2.76
C ALA A 225 -7.09 -13.09 -3.11
N VAL A 226 -7.55 -12.77 -4.33
CA VAL A 226 -7.87 -11.40 -4.74
C VAL A 226 -9.05 -10.85 -3.94
N ALA A 227 -10.11 -11.65 -3.75
CA ALA A 227 -11.26 -11.26 -2.95
C ALA A 227 -10.87 -11.00 -1.48
N GLN A 228 -10.02 -11.84 -0.89
CA GLN A 228 -9.51 -11.66 0.47
C GLN A 228 -8.68 -10.37 0.59
N ALA A 229 -7.78 -10.11 -0.36
CA ALA A 229 -6.99 -8.89 -0.39
C ALA A 229 -7.87 -7.64 -0.47
N ALA A 230 -8.83 -7.62 -1.41
CA ALA A 230 -9.75 -6.50 -1.59
C ALA A 230 -10.69 -6.31 -0.39
N LEU A 231 -11.24 -7.41 0.15
CA LEU A 231 -12.17 -7.36 1.28
C LEU A 231 -11.51 -6.78 2.53
N PHE A 232 -10.31 -7.25 2.89
CA PHE A 232 -9.63 -6.73 4.06
C PHE A 232 -9.11 -5.31 3.84
N ALA A 233 -8.65 -4.96 2.64
CA ALA A 233 -8.30 -3.58 2.31
C ALA A 233 -9.51 -2.65 2.49
N ALA A 234 -10.69 -3.06 2.01
CA ALA A 234 -11.94 -2.30 2.19
C ALA A 234 -12.36 -2.21 3.66
N ILE A 235 -12.21 -3.29 4.45
CA ILE A 235 -12.48 -3.25 5.89
C ILE A 235 -11.49 -2.32 6.60
N GLY A 236 -10.20 -2.37 6.26
CA GLY A 236 -9.16 -1.51 6.83
C GLY A 236 -9.42 -0.03 6.55
N ASP A 237 -9.81 0.29 5.32
CA ASP A 237 -10.20 1.63 4.89
C ASP A 237 -11.45 2.13 5.64
N PHE A 238 -12.50 1.30 5.70
CA PHE A 238 -13.74 1.60 6.41
C PHE A 238 -13.54 1.87 7.90
N VAL A 239 -12.57 1.18 8.51
CA VAL A 239 -12.23 1.30 9.92
C VAL A 239 -11.23 2.45 10.20
N GLY A 240 -10.70 3.11 9.17
CA GLY A 240 -9.75 4.21 9.31
C GLY A 240 -8.30 3.78 9.54
N LEU A 241 -7.95 2.51 9.32
CA LEU A 241 -6.57 2.00 9.38
C LEU A 241 -5.84 2.13 8.04
N GLY A 242 -6.59 2.41 6.97
CA GLY A 242 -6.08 2.44 5.60
C GLY A 242 -6.15 1.09 4.90
N LYS A 243 -6.14 1.15 3.56
CA LYS A 243 -6.15 -0.03 2.68
C LYS A 243 -4.89 -0.87 2.88
N GLU A 244 -3.81 -0.24 3.34
CA GLU A 244 -2.50 -0.83 3.47
C GLU A 244 -2.42 -1.88 4.57
N VAL A 245 -2.89 -1.49 5.76
CA VAL A 245 -2.96 -2.38 6.93
C VAL A 245 -3.93 -3.53 6.65
N GLY A 246 -5.09 -3.24 6.04
CA GLY A 246 -6.06 -4.26 5.64
C GLY A 246 -5.47 -5.29 4.69
N GLY A 247 -4.91 -4.85 3.56
CA GLY A 247 -4.29 -5.74 2.56
C GLY A 247 -3.17 -6.60 3.15
N LEU A 248 -2.30 -6.00 3.97
CA LEU A 248 -1.24 -6.72 4.66
C LEU A 248 -1.79 -7.82 5.59
N LEU A 249 -2.79 -7.50 6.41
CA LEU A 249 -3.41 -8.44 7.34
C LEU A 249 -4.08 -9.61 6.61
N ALA A 250 -4.70 -9.37 5.46
CA ALA A 250 -5.19 -10.46 4.61
C ALA A 250 -4.07 -11.39 4.15
N GLY A 251 -2.91 -10.86 3.77
CA GLY A 251 -1.74 -11.66 3.42
C GLY A 251 -1.26 -12.52 4.60
N ILE A 252 -1.07 -11.89 5.77
CA ILE A 252 -0.66 -12.57 7.01
C ILE A 252 -1.64 -13.69 7.36
N SER A 253 -2.94 -13.49 7.11
CA SER A 253 -3.98 -14.49 7.38
C SER A 253 -3.79 -15.80 6.61
N LEU A 254 -3.09 -15.77 5.48
CA LEU A 254 -2.82 -16.94 4.63
C LEU A 254 -1.35 -17.38 4.63
N ALA A 255 -0.45 -16.61 5.27
CA ALA A 255 0.99 -16.87 5.32
C ALA A 255 1.39 -18.20 6.00
N SER A 256 0.51 -18.72 6.88
CA SER A 256 0.72 -20.00 7.57
C SER A 256 0.13 -21.21 6.83
N THR A 257 -0.59 -21.00 5.73
CA THR A 257 -1.22 -22.08 4.96
C THR A 257 -0.22 -22.79 4.04
N PRO A 258 -0.41 -24.08 3.72
CA PRO A 258 0.46 -24.81 2.78
C PRO A 258 0.48 -24.24 1.36
N TYR A 259 -0.54 -23.44 0.99
CA TYR A 259 -0.73 -22.92 -0.36
C TYR A 259 -0.16 -21.52 -0.58
N ARG A 260 0.52 -20.95 0.41
CA ARG A 260 1.06 -19.57 0.35
C ARG A 260 1.93 -19.31 -0.88
N GLU A 261 2.81 -20.24 -1.25
CA GLU A 261 3.72 -20.08 -2.39
C GLU A 261 2.95 -20.12 -3.72
N THR A 262 1.96 -21.01 -3.82
CA THR A 262 1.09 -21.11 -4.99
C THR A 262 0.28 -19.84 -5.17
N ILE A 263 -0.31 -19.31 -4.09
CA ILE A 263 -1.02 -18.04 -4.12
C ILE A 263 -0.06 -16.92 -4.53
N ALA A 264 1.12 -16.84 -3.91
CA ALA A 264 2.09 -15.79 -4.18
C ALA A 264 2.54 -15.78 -5.65
N ALA A 265 2.89 -16.95 -6.20
CA ALA A 265 3.33 -17.08 -7.59
C ALA A 265 2.23 -16.73 -8.60
N ARG A 266 0.96 -17.03 -8.28
CA ARG A 266 -0.17 -16.74 -9.17
C ARG A 266 -0.61 -15.28 -9.13
N LEU A 267 -0.50 -14.63 -7.97
CA LEU A 267 -0.89 -13.23 -7.80
C LEU A 267 0.21 -12.25 -8.19
N ALA A 268 1.49 -12.65 -8.20
CA ALA A 268 2.59 -11.74 -8.55
C ALA A 268 2.45 -11.08 -9.94
N PRO A 269 2.08 -11.80 -11.02
CA PRO A 269 1.83 -11.16 -12.31
C PRO A 269 0.64 -10.20 -12.29
N LEU A 270 -0.42 -10.57 -11.56
CA LEU A 270 -1.62 -9.74 -11.42
C LEU A 270 -1.29 -8.42 -10.69
N ARG A 271 -0.53 -8.51 -9.60
CA ARG A 271 0.00 -7.36 -8.88
C ARG A 271 0.80 -6.46 -9.81
N ASP A 272 1.76 -7.02 -10.55
CA ASP A 272 2.65 -6.22 -11.40
C ASP A 272 1.88 -5.51 -12.52
N PHE A 273 0.86 -6.15 -13.07
CA PHE A 273 -0.06 -5.52 -14.02
C PHE A 273 -0.90 -4.41 -13.37
N LEU A 274 -1.50 -4.65 -12.19
CA LEU A 274 -2.38 -3.66 -11.55
C LEU A 274 -1.60 -2.44 -11.01
N LEU A 275 -0.38 -2.64 -10.51
CA LEU A 275 0.46 -1.54 -10.01
C LEU A 275 0.88 -0.55 -11.10
N LEU A 276 0.82 -0.96 -12.38
CA LEU A 276 0.97 -0.03 -13.50
C LEU A 276 0.01 1.16 -13.35
N PHE A 277 -1.27 0.88 -13.08
CA PHE A 277 -2.31 1.90 -12.99
C PHE A 277 -2.09 2.81 -11.79
N PHE A 278 -1.59 2.28 -10.68
CA PHE A 278 -1.20 3.09 -9.53
C PHE A 278 -0.11 4.10 -9.88
N PHE A 279 0.96 3.67 -10.54
CA PHE A 279 2.06 4.57 -10.89
C PHE A 279 1.70 5.58 -11.98
N ILE A 280 0.83 5.18 -12.93
CA ILE A 280 0.27 6.11 -13.91
C ILE A 280 -0.60 7.16 -13.21
N ALA A 281 -1.51 6.75 -12.32
CA ALA A 281 -2.37 7.66 -11.56
C ALA A 281 -1.56 8.61 -10.67
N LEU A 282 -0.43 8.14 -10.11
CA LEU A 282 0.47 8.99 -9.32
C LEU A 282 1.16 10.08 -10.15
N GLY A 283 1.41 9.81 -11.44
CA GLY A 283 2.09 10.74 -12.34
C GLY A 283 1.18 11.68 -13.12
N ALA A 284 -0.09 11.30 -13.33
CA ALA A 284 -1.09 12.06 -14.08
C ALA A 284 -1.65 13.23 -13.26
#